data_AF-A0AAV4S7X9-F1
#
_entry.id   AF-A0AAV4S7X9-F1
#
_cell.length_a   1.000
_cell.length_b   1.000
_cell.length_c   1.000
_cell.angle_alpha   90.00
_cell.angle_beta   90.00
_cell.angle_gamma   90.00
#
_symmetry.space_group_name_H-M   'P 1'
#
loop_
_entity.id
_entity.type
_entity.pdbx_description
1 polymer ?
#
loop_
_entity_poly.entity_id
_entity_poly.type
_entity_poly.pdbx_seq_one_letter_code
_entity_poly.pdbx_strand_id
1 'polypeptide(L)'
;MSQFDCSSTDFEKLVHFDLKGAPPVIGYYEQIFPLLKKLGATGILMEYEDMFPYQGDLQIVCQPDVYSAEEIQKIQNLAIENDLQIIPLVQSFGHLEFLLKHDKYYEIREIERYPNALCPSHSKSEGVIMDMINQILDSHKSSKYIHIEVMRFGTLDSALDVKEKWGSEMEERTSILRSYHSYCPKNS
;
A
#
# COMPACT_ATOMS: atom_id res chain seq x y z
N MET A 1 -15.22 -28.00 -0.73
CA MET A 1 -13.95 -27.50 -0.17
C MET A 1 -12.85 -27.93 -1.12
N SER A 2 -12.37 -27.03 -1.98
CA SER A 2 -11.26 -27.33 -2.89
C SER A 2 -9.98 -27.50 -2.07
N GLN A 3 -9.36 -28.66 -2.22
CA GLN A 3 -8.10 -29.01 -1.58
C GLN A 3 -7.02 -28.07 -2.13
N PHE A 4 -6.35 -27.31 -1.27
CA PHE A 4 -5.20 -26.49 -1.68
C PHE A 4 -4.08 -27.43 -2.14
N ASP A 5 -3.75 -27.36 -3.43
CA ASP A 5 -2.64 -28.11 -4.00
C ASP A 5 -1.31 -27.44 -3.59
N CYS A 6 -0.63 -28.06 -2.63
CA CYS A 6 0.67 -27.61 -2.13
C CYS A 6 1.83 -28.01 -3.07
N SER A 7 1.56 -28.62 -4.23
CA SER A 7 2.57 -29.02 -5.23
C SER A 7 2.82 -27.97 -6.32
N SER A 8 2.02 -26.91 -6.38
CA SER A 8 2.32 -25.77 -7.25
C SER A 8 3.59 -25.06 -6.78
N THR A 9 4.53 -24.82 -7.70
CA THR A 9 5.74 -24.04 -7.44
C THR A 9 5.60 -22.58 -7.88
N ASP A 10 4.41 -22.20 -8.36
CA ASP A 10 4.10 -20.87 -8.88
C ASP A 10 3.59 -19.93 -7.76
N PHE A 11 4.35 -19.83 -6.68
CA PHE A 11 4.10 -18.82 -5.65
C PHE A 11 4.99 -17.60 -5.88
N GLU A 12 4.38 -16.42 -5.86
CA GLU A 12 5.11 -15.17 -5.82
C GLU A 12 5.88 -15.05 -4.50
N LYS A 13 7.18 -14.81 -4.60
CA LYS A 13 8.09 -14.55 -3.47
C LYS A 13 8.38 -13.05 -3.44
N LEU A 14 7.56 -12.35 -2.66
CA LEU A 14 7.64 -10.90 -2.55
C LEU A 14 8.55 -10.49 -1.39
N VAL A 15 9.36 -9.46 -1.62
CA VAL A 15 10.12 -8.78 -0.56
C VAL A 15 9.44 -7.46 -0.26
N HIS A 16 9.08 -7.25 1.01
CA HIS A 16 8.40 -6.03 1.44
C HIS A 16 9.42 -4.92 1.74
N PHE A 17 9.26 -3.79 1.07
CA PHE A 17 9.97 -2.55 1.33
C PHE A 17 9.02 -1.58 2.00
N ASP A 18 9.17 -1.44 3.32
CA ASP A 18 8.53 -0.42 4.13
C ASP A 18 9.43 0.83 4.13
N LEU A 19 8.96 1.89 3.47
CA LEU A 19 9.79 3.05 3.15
C LEU A 19 9.63 4.20 4.14
N LYS A 20 8.70 4.09 5.10
CA LYS A 20 8.34 5.22 5.97
C LYS A 20 9.52 5.71 6.80
N GLY A 21 9.63 7.03 6.90
CA GLY A 21 10.64 7.72 7.71
C GLY A 21 12.08 7.69 7.18
N ALA A 22 12.52 6.66 6.44
CA ALA A 22 13.88 6.56 5.92
C ALA A 22 13.97 5.76 4.61
N PRO A 23 13.54 6.33 3.47
CA PRO A 23 13.56 5.65 2.18
C PRO A 23 15.00 5.38 1.73
N PRO A 24 15.32 4.19 1.18
CA PRO A 24 16.64 3.94 0.60
C PRO A 24 16.94 4.86 -0.58
N VAL A 25 18.18 5.30 -0.72
CA VAL A 25 18.60 6.03 -1.93
C VAL A 25 18.62 5.11 -3.15
N ILE A 26 18.52 5.68 -4.35
CA ILE A 26 18.52 4.94 -5.62
C ILE A 26 19.68 3.94 -5.75
N GLY A 27 20.90 4.32 -5.34
CA GLY A 27 22.07 3.44 -5.40
C GLY A 27 21.96 2.17 -4.54
N TYR A 28 21.05 2.13 -3.57
CA TYR A 28 20.72 0.92 -2.83
C TYR A 28 19.91 -0.07 -3.69
N TYR A 29 18.93 0.43 -4.45
CA TYR A 29 18.12 -0.38 -5.37
C TYR A 29 18.96 -1.04 -6.46
N GLU A 30 19.94 -0.31 -7.00
CA GLU A 30 20.91 -0.80 -7.99
C GLU A 30 21.70 -2.02 -7.48
N GLN A 31 21.89 -2.14 -6.17
CA GLN A 31 22.63 -3.26 -5.54
C GLN A 31 21.72 -4.37 -5.04
N ILE A 32 20.59 -4.02 -4.42
CA ILE A 32 19.73 -4.97 -3.71
C ILE A 32 18.85 -5.78 -4.68
N PHE A 33 18.34 -5.19 -5.77
CA PHE A 33 17.46 -5.90 -6.70
C PHE A 33 18.14 -7.11 -7.39
N PRO A 34 19.36 -7.00 -7.92
CA PRO A 34 20.08 -8.17 -8.43
C PRO A 34 20.27 -9.27 -7.38
N LEU A 35 20.55 -8.86 -6.12
CA LEU A 35 20.71 -9.81 -5.02
C LEU A 35 19.39 -10.51 -4.69
N LEU A 36 18.29 -9.77 -4.55
CA LEU A 36 16.97 -10.36 -4.28
C LEU A 36 16.55 -11.31 -5.38
N LYS A 37 16.80 -10.96 -6.65
CA LYS A 37 16.54 -11.85 -7.77
C LYS A 37 17.35 -13.14 -7.67
N LYS A 38 18.65 -13.05 -7.37
CA LYS A 38 19.52 -14.21 -7.16
C LYS A 38 19.06 -15.09 -5.97
N LEU A 39 18.47 -14.49 -4.95
CA LEU A 39 17.87 -15.18 -3.81
C LEU A 39 16.49 -15.77 -4.14
N GLY A 40 15.97 -15.53 -5.35
CA GLY A 40 14.75 -16.12 -5.86
C GLY A 40 13.50 -15.30 -5.59
N ALA A 41 13.61 -14.02 -5.24
CA ALA A 41 12.46 -13.13 -5.23
C ALA A 41 11.86 -12.98 -6.64
N THR A 42 10.56 -12.82 -6.70
CA THR A 42 9.80 -12.62 -7.95
C THR A 42 9.22 -11.21 -8.04
N GLY A 43 9.13 -10.50 -6.91
CA GLY A 43 8.65 -9.13 -6.87
C GLY A 43 8.97 -8.40 -5.58
N ILE A 44 8.62 -7.12 -5.59
CA ILE A 44 8.77 -6.16 -4.51
C ILE A 44 7.38 -5.66 -4.16
N LEU A 45 7.01 -5.80 -2.90
CA LEU A 45 5.86 -5.11 -2.32
C LEU A 45 6.35 -3.76 -1.81
N MET A 46 5.84 -2.67 -2.36
CA MET A 46 6.39 -1.32 -2.16
C MET A 46 5.41 -0.46 -1.36
N GLU A 47 5.69 -0.26 -0.07
CA GLU A 47 4.90 0.57 0.83
C GLU A 47 5.57 1.94 1.00
N TYR A 48 4.97 2.98 0.41
CA TYR A 48 5.57 4.32 0.39
C TYR A 48 5.19 5.20 1.59
N GLU A 49 3.93 5.14 2.04
CA GLU A 49 3.34 6.07 3.02
C GLU A 49 3.70 7.55 2.71
N ASP A 50 4.36 8.26 3.64
CA ASP A 50 4.74 9.67 3.51
C ASP A 50 5.99 9.94 2.67
N MET A 51 6.59 8.88 2.08
CA MET A 51 7.70 8.97 1.13
C MET A 51 7.25 8.92 -0.34
N PHE A 52 5.94 8.90 -0.61
CA PHE A 52 5.38 9.10 -1.95
C PHE A 52 5.17 10.60 -2.26
N PRO A 53 5.52 11.10 -3.46
CA PRO A 53 5.36 12.50 -3.85
C PRO A 53 3.91 12.85 -4.19
N TYR A 54 3.05 12.85 -3.18
CA TYR A 54 1.66 13.27 -3.34
C TYR A 54 1.54 14.73 -3.78
N GLN A 55 0.52 15.01 -4.58
CA GLN A 55 0.21 16.33 -5.11
C GLN A 55 -1.14 16.82 -4.59
N GLY A 56 -1.41 18.11 -4.80
CA GLY A 56 -2.67 18.74 -4.43
C GLY A 56 -2.90 18.72 -2.92
N ASP A 57 -4.07 18.26 -2.50
CA ASP A 57 -4.47 18.28 -1.11
C ASP A 57 -3.62 17.39 -0.20
N LEU A 58 -3.08 16.30 -0.75
CA LEU A 58 -2.24 15.31 -0.06
C LEU A 58 -0.77 15.75 0.06
N GLN A 59 -0.35 16.85 -0.57
CA GLN A 59 1.03 17.33 -0.49
C GLN A 59 1.49 17.57 0.96
N ILE A 60 0.56 17.91 1.87
CA ILE A 60 0.84 18.10 3.30
C ILE A 60 1.40 16.84 3.99
N VAL A 61 1.12 15.66 3.43
CA VAL A 61 1.53 14.35 3.98
C VAL A 61 3.00 14.06 3.68
N CYS A 62 3.56 14.64 2.61
CA CYS A 62 4.90 14.33 2.13
C CYS A 62 5.99 14.74 3.13
N GLN A 63 6.98 13.87 3.32
CA GLN A 63 8.19 14.22 4.06
C GLN A 63 9.14 15.10 3.22
N PRO A 64 10.07 15.84 3.86
CA PRO A 64 11.03 16.68 3.13
C PRO A 64 11.87 15.92 2.09
N ASP A 65 12.23 14.67 2.39
CA ASP A 65 13.10 13.82 1.57
C ASP A 65 12.29 12.73 0.82
N VAL A 66 11.06 13.07 0.43
CA VAL A 66 10.17 12.23 -0.40
C VAL A 66 10.83 11.89 -1.75
N TYR A 67 10.53 10.72 -2.32
CA TYR A 67 10.98 10.41 -3.68
C TYR A 67 10.42 11.38 -4.70
N SER A 68 11.22 11.75 -5.69
CA SER A 68 10.71 12.38 -6.91
C SER A 68 10.02 11.37 -7.84
N ALA A 69 9.19 11.87 -8.76
CA ALA A 69 8.58 11.03 -9.80
C ALA A 69 9.64 10.35 -10.69
N GLU A 70 10.77 11.01 -10.94
CA GLU A 70 11.90 10.46 -11.71
C GLU A 70 12.58 9.30 -10.95
N GLU A 71 12.71 9.43 -9.63
CA GLU A 71 13.26 8.38 -8.77
C GLU A 71 12.34 7.15 -8.73
N ILE A 72 11.02 7.34 -8.59
CA ILE A 72 10.05 6.25 -8.65
C ILE A 72 10.11 5.53 -10.02
N GLN A 73 10.21 6.28 -11.12
CA GLN A 73 10.38 5.68 -12.45
C GLN A 73 11.69 4.91 -12.56
N LYS A 74 12.78 5.42 -11.98
CA LYS A 74 14.08 4.73 -11.98
C LYS A 74 14.03 3.44 -11.16
N ILE A 75 13.38 3.44 -9.99
CA ILE A 75 13.17 2.23 -9.18
C ILE A 75 12.39 1.17 -9.98
N GLN A 76 11.33 1.57 -10.69
CA GLN A 76 10.55 0.66 -11.54
C GLN A 76 11.40 0.07 -12.67
N ASN A 77 12.21 0.89 -13.34
CA ASN A 77 13.10 0.41 -14.41
C ASN A 77 14.13 -0.59 -13.88
N LEU A 78 14.75 -0.31 -12.72
CA LEU A 78 15.70 -1.23 -12.08
C LEU A 78 15.04 -2.57 -11.71
N ALA A 79 13.78 -2.56 -11.26
CA ALA A 79 13.06 -3.80 -10.96
C ALA A 79 12.79 -4.61 -12.24
N ILE A 80 12.34 -3.94 -13.32
CA ILE A 80 12.12 -4.57 -14.63
C ILE A 80 13.41 -5.19 -15.17
N GLU A 81 14.54 -4.48 -15.11
CA GLU A 81 15.86 -4.98 -15.54
C GLU A 81 16.31 -6.23 -14.77
N ASN A 82 15.77 -6.46 -13.57
CA ASN A 82 16.07 -7.61 -12.72
C ASN A 82 14.96 -8.66 -12.68
N ASP A 83 13.99 -8.60 -13.61
CA ASP A 83 12.82 -9.49 -13.66
C ASP A 83 12.09 -9.57 -12.30
N LEU A 84 11.91 -8.41 -11.66
CA LEU A 84 11.13 -8.24 -10.43
C LEU A 84 9.91 -7.38 -10.73
N GLN A 85 8.71 -7.86 -10.38
CA GLN A 85 7.51 -7.03 -10.44
C GLN A 85 7.44 -6.07 -9.25
N ILE A 86 6.98 -4.85 -9.45
CA ILE A 86 6.62 -3.94 -8.35
C ILE A 86 5.11 -3.97 -8.15
N ILE A 87 4.70 -4.21 -6.90
CA ILE A 87 3.33 -4.16 -6.42
C ILE A 87 3.26 -3.01 -5.40
N PRO A 88 2.71 -1.84 -5.75
CA PRO A 88 2.51 -0.79 -4.76
C PRO A 88 1.54 -1.23 -3.67
N LEU A 89 1.82 -0.86 -2.43
CA LEU A 89 0.97 -1.09 -1.27
C LEU A 89 0.40 0.24 -0.77
N VAL A 90 -0.91 0.25 -0.50
CA VAL A 90 -1.61 1.40 0.07
C VAL A 90 -2.39 0.99 1.32
N GLN A 91 -2.19 1.73 2.40
CA GLN A 91 -2.97 1.63 3.63
C GLN A 91 -4.36 2.26 3.42
N SER A 92 -5.43 1.60 3.85
CA SER A 92 -6.81 2.07 3.59
C SER A 92 -7.65 2.42 4.82
N PHE A 93 -7.46 1.73 5.95
CA PHE A 93 -8.28 1.93 7.16
C PHE A 93 -7.48 2.11 8.44
N GLY A 94 -6.34 1.44 8.55
CA GLY A 94 -5.42 1.53 9.69
C GLY A 94 -4.01 1.81 9.20
N HIS A 95 -3.07 1.97 10.12
CA HIS A 95 -1.69 2.35 9.81
C HIS A 95 -1.60 3.70 9.06
N LEU A 96 -2.53 4.60 9.37
CA LEU A 96 -2.66 5.90 8.72
C LEU A 96 -2.08 7.05 9.57
N GLU A 97 -1.20 6.77 10.53
CA GLU A 97 -0.56 7.79 11.37
C GLU A 97 0.14 8.87 10.53
N PHE A 98 0.75 8.48 9.41
CA PHE A 98 1.41 9.41 8.49
C PHE A 98 0.45 10.43 7.86
N LEU A 99 -0.81 10.04 7.61
CA LEU A 99 -1.87 10.88 7.04
C LEU A 99 -2.62 11.64 8.14
N LEU A 100 -3.13 10.91 9.14
CA LEU A 100 -4.09 11.44 10.11
C LEU A 100 -3.43 12.26 11.22
N LYS A 101 -2.10 12.28 11.33
CA LYS A 101 -1.37 13.20 12.23
C LYS A 101 -1.61 14.68 11.89
N HIS A 102 -1.97 14.98 10.64
CA HIS A 102 -2.20 16.35 10.16
C HIS A 102 -3.60 16.84 10.51
N ASP A 103 -3.70 18.07 11.02
CA ASP A 103 -4.97 18.69 11.46
C ASP A 103 -6.04 18.71 10.37
N LYS A 104 -5.63 18.80 9.09
CA LYS A 104 -6.51 18.73 7.92
C LYS A 104 -7.39 17.47 7.89
N TYR A 105 -6.88 16.36 8.41
CA TYR A 105 -7.54 15.05 8.38
C TYR A 105 -8.01 14.60 9.76
N TYR A 106 -8.14 15.54 10.71
CA TYR A 106 -8.57 15.23 12.06
C TYR A 106 -9.99 14.65 12.13
N GLU A 107 -10.92 15.25 11.39
CA GLU A 107 -12.35 14.90 11.42
C GLU A 107 -12.66 13.50 10.87
N ILE A 108 -11.75 12.91 10.11
CA ILE A 108 -11.94 11.60 9.47
C ILE A 108 -11.33 10.45 10.29
N ARG A 109 -10.85 10.71 11.51
CA ARG A 109 -10.33 9.66 12.41
C ARG A 109 -11.48 8.82 12.97
N GLU A 110 -11.28 7.51 13.10
CA GLU A 110 -12.24 6.60 13.74
C GLU A 110 -12.40 6.92 15.24
N ILE A 111 -11.27 7.16 15.90
CA ILE A 111 -11.25 7.67 17.28
C ILE A 111 -10.48 8.97 17.26
N GLU A 112 -11.16 10.08 17.56
CA GLU A 112 -10.62 11.45 17.54
C GLU A 112 -9.21 11.59 18.15
N ARG A 113 -9.00 10.93 19.31
CA ARG A 113 -7.73 10.93 20.04
C ARG A 113 -6.58 10.20 19.33
N TYR A 114 -6.87 9.23 18.48
CA TYR A 114 -5.86 8.33 17.89
C TYR A 114 -5.77 8.50 16.37
N PRO A 115 -4.62 8.94 15.83
CA PRO A 115 -4.45 9.16 14.40
C PRO A 115 -4.10 7.86 13.64
N ASN A 116 -4.38 6.68 14.17
CA ASN A 116 -3.95 5.43 13.55
C ASN A 116 -4.98 4.83 12.58
N ALA A 117 -6.24 5.24 12.69
CA ALA A 117 -7.35 4.65 11.93
C ALA A 117 -8.34 5.69 11.43
N LEU A 118 -8.81 5.48 10.20
CA LEU A 118 -9.77 6.33 9.52
C LEU A 118 -11.19 5.79 9.72
N CYS A 119 -12.16 6.70 9.90
CA CYS A 119 -13.56 6.38 10.07
C CYS A 119 -14.21 6.08 8.71
N PRO A 120 -14.58 4.83 8.42
CA PRO A 120 -15.05 4.44 7.08
C PRO A 120 -16.44 5.02 6.75
N SER A 121 -17.23 5.38 7.74
CA SER A 121 -18.56 5.98 7.56
C SER A 121 -18.53 7.50 7.36
N HIS A 122 -17.39 8.16 7.56
CA HIS A 122 -17.28 9.59 7.35
C HIS A 122 -17.25 9.91 5.84
N SER A 123 -18.06 10.90 5.42
CA SER A 123 -18.31 11.17 3.99
C SER A 123 -17.06 11.56 3.18
N LYS A 124 -16.03 12.10 3.83
CA LYS A 124 -14.76 12.48 3.20
C LYS A 124 -13.73 11.35 3.10
N SER A 125 -13.91 10.26 3.84
CA SER A 125 -12.90 9.21 3.97
C SER A 125 -12.58 8.51 2.65
N GLU A 126 -13.63 8.17 1.90
CA GLU A 126 -13.51 7.54 0.58
C GLU A 126 -12.69 8.39 -0.39
N GLY A 127 -13.01 9.69 -0.47
CA GLY A 127 -12.33 10.62 -1.38
C GLY A 127 -10.83 10.73 -1.09
N VAL A 128 -10.44 10.76 0.18
CA VAL A 128 -9.01 10.85 0.57
C VAL A 128 -8.24 9.58 0.20
N ILE A 129 -8.80 8.40 0.51
CA ILE A 129 -8.15 7.12 0.20
C ILE A 129 -8.08 6.89 -1.33
N MET A 130 -9.16 7.24 -2.06
CA MET A 130 -9.18 7.13 -3.52
C MET A 130 -8.18 8.09 -4.18
N ASP A 131 -8.02 9.32 -3.67
CA ASP A 131 -6.99 10.25 -4.18
C ASP A 131 -5.58 9.66 -4.01
N MET A 132 -5.26 9.10 -2.83
CA MET A 132 -3.98 8.42 -2.60
C MET A 132 -3.75 7.25 -3.56
N ILE A 133 -4.74 6.37 -3.71
CA ILE A 133 -4.67 5.20 -4.60
C ILE A 133 -4.49 5.64 -6.05
N ASN A 134 -5.24 6.65 -6.49
CA ASN A 134 -5.20 7.14 -7.86
C ASN A 134 -3.82 7.70 -8.21
N GLN A 135 -3.22 8.51 -7.34
CA GLN A 135 -1.89 9.07 -7.55
C GLN A 135 -0.80 7.98 -7.61
N ILE A 136 -0.91 6.94 -6.77
CA ILE A 136 0.00 5.80 -6.78
C ILE A 136 -0.16 4.99 -8.08
N LEU A 137 -1.39 4.67 -8.49
CA LEU A 137 -1.65 3.95 -9.75
C LEU A 137 -1.14 4.74 -10.97
N ASP A 138 -1.29 6.06 -10.97
CA ASP A 138 -0.78 6.92 -12.04
C ASP A 138 0.75 6.90 -12.14
N SER A 139 1.44 6.64 -11.03
CA SER A 139 2.91 6.45 -11.00
C SER A 139 3.34 5.01 -11.28
N HIS A 140 2.41 4.04 -11.22
CA HIS A 140 2.65 2.59 -11.36
C HIS A 140 1.86 1.96 -12.51
N LYS A 141 1.80 2.63 -13.67
CA LYS A 141 0.98 2.21 -14.82
C LYS A 141 1.31 0.81 -15.38
N SER A 142 2.52 0.31 -15.15
CA SER A 142 2.95 -1.03 -15.58
C SER A 142 2.69 -2.12 -14.55
N SER A 143 2.31 -1.76 -13.32
CA SER A 143 2.01 -2.73 -12.28
C SER A 143 0.71 -3.46 -12.60
N LYS A 144 0.76 -4.80 -12.56
CA LYS A 144 -0.44 -5.65 -12.78
C LYS A 144 -1.36 -5.67 -11.57
N TYR A 145 -0.78 -5.41 -10.40
CA TYR A 145 -1.45 -5.52 -9.12
C TYR A 145 -1.18 -4.30 -8.25
N ILE A 146 -2.16 -3.97 -7.42
CA ILE A 146 -2.01 -3.09 -6.25
C ILE A 146 -2.37 -3.88 -5.00
N HIS A 147 -1.62 -3.69 -3.92
CA HIS A 147 -1.97 -4.22 -2.61
C HIS A 147 -2.71 -3.15 -1.81
N ILE A 148 -3.90 -3.49 -1.33
CA ILE A 148 -4.66 -2.62 -0.43
C ILE A 148 -4.72 -3.30 0.92
N GLU A 149 -4.01 -2.73 1.89
CA GLU A 149 -4.01 -3.26 3.24
C GLU A 149 -5.26 -2.82 3.98
N VAL A 150 -5.98 -3.80 4.54
CA VAL A 150 -7.22 -3.62 5.29
C VAL A 150 -6.98 -4.08 6.71
N MET A 151 -6.75 -3.12 7.62
CA MET A 151 -6.67 -3.39 9.04
C MET A 151 -8.08 -3.46 9.65
N ARG A 152 -8.33 -4.48 10.49
CA ARG A 152 -9.59 -4.61 11.23
C ARG A 152 -9.40 -4.21 12.69
N PHE A 153 -9.88 -3.03 13.07
CA PHE A 153 -10.16 -2.72 14.48
C PHE A 153 -11.59 -3.16 14.84
N GLY A 154 -11.89 -3.39 16.12
CA GLY A 154 -13.07 -4.13 16.62
C GLY A 154 -14.46 -3.76 16.09
N THR A 155 -15.41 -4.69 16.28
CA THR A 155 -16.89 -4.68 16.05
C THR A 155 -17.48 -4.05 14.77
N LEU A 156 -16.70 -3.66 13.77
CA LEU A 156 -17.24 -3.02 12.58
C LEU A 156 -17.72 -4.05 11.54
N ASP A 157 -19.04 -4.25 11.49
CA ASP A 157 -19.75 -4.77 10.31
C ASP A 157 -19.69 -3.78 9.13
N SER A 158 -19.50 -2.47 9.39
CA SER A 158 -19.46 -1.44 8.34
C SER A 158 -18.20 -1.43 7.47
N ALA A 159 -17.08 -2.00 7.94
CA ALA A 159 -15.87 -2.14 7.11
C ALA A 159 -16.07 -3.13 5.93
N LEU A 160 -17.01 -4.07 6.06
CA LEU A 160 -17.37 -4.98 4.97
C LEU A 160 -18.23 -4.30 3.90
N ASP A 161 -19.18 -3.46 4.30
CA ASP A 161 -20.03 -2.69 3.37
C ASP A 161 -19.22 -1.66 2.58
N VAL A 162 -18.26 -0.99 3.23
CA VAL A 162 -17.38 -0.01 2.58
C VAL A 162 -16.40 -0.69 1.61
N LYS A 163 -15.98 -1.91 1.92
CA LYS A 163 -15.14 -2.74 1.03
C LYS A 163 -15.86 -3.13 -0.27
N GLU A 164 -17.14 -3.48 -0.22
CA GLU A 164 -17.92 -3.75 -1.45
C GLU A 164 -18.08 -2.48 -2.30
N LYS A 165 -18.34 -1.34 -1.64
CA LYS A 165 -18.51 -0.06 -2.32
C LYS A 165 -17.22 0.41 -3.01
N TRP A 166 -16.11 0.50 -2.26
CA TRP A 166 -14.83 1.02 -2.76
C TRP A 166 -14.12 0.04 -3.69
N GLY A 167 -14.29 -1.27 -3.48
CA GLY A 167 -13.64 -2.31 -4.28
C GLY A 167 -14.07 -2.31 -5.75
N SER A 168 -15.32 -1.95 -6.04
CA SER A 168 -15.85 -1.98 -7.41
C SER A 168 -15.20 -0.96 -8.35
N GLU A 169 -14.91 0.25 -7.87
CA GLU A 169 -14.24 1.31 -8.65
C GLU A 169 -12.76 1.01 -8.88
N MET A 170 -12.10 0.38 -7.89
CA MET A 170 -10.68 0.04 -7.95
C MET A 170 -10.40 -1.13 -8.92
N GLU A 171 -11.28 -2.14 -8.95
CA GLU A 171 -11.14 -3.31 -9.82
C GLU A 171 -11.24 -2.98 -11.32
N GLU A 172 -11.81 -1.82 -11.69
CA GLU A 172 -11.86 -1.35 -13.08
C GLU A 172 -10.47 -0.92 -13.61
N ARG A 173 -9.55 -0.48 -12.73
CA ARG A 173 -8.24 0.07 -13.12
C ARG A 173 -7.08 -0.94 -13.02
N THR A 174 -7.11 -1.84 -12.04
CA THR A 174 -6.01 -2.78 -11.75
C THR A 174 -6.50 -3.96 -10.91
N SER A 175 -5.84 -5.11 -11.02
CA SER A 175 -6.17 -6.27 -10.18
C SER A 175 -5.75 -6.02 -8.72
N ILE A 176 -6.65 -6.22 -7.77
CA ILE A 176 -6.36 -5.99 -6.34
C ILE A 176 -5.84 -7.28 -5.71
N LEU A 177 -4.63 -7.23 -5.15
CA LEU A 177 -4.14 -8.26 -4.24
C LEU A 177 -4.64 -7.95 -2.83
N ARG A 178 -5.58 -8.77 -2.34
CA ARG A 178 -6.12 -8.66 -0.99
C ARG A 178 -5.34 -9.58 -0.05
N SER A 179 -4.71 -9.05 1.00
CA SER A 179 -4.35 -9.88 2.16
C SER A 179 -5.32 -9.60 3.31
N TYR A 180 -5.73 -10.66 4.00
CA TYR A 180 -6.53 -10.56 5.21
C TYR A 180 -5.62 -10.96 6.38
N HIS A 181 -5.24 -10.00 7.21
CA HIS A 181 -4.69 -10.30 8.52
C HIS A 181 -5.84 -10.53 9.50
N SER A 182 -6.31 -11.78 9.61
CA SER A 182 -7.12 -12.20 10.75
C SER A 182 -6.20 -12.41 11.95
N TYR A 183 -6.29 -11.52 12.95
CA TYR A 183 -5.69 -11.77 14.26
C TYR A 183 -6.37 -13.04 14.84
N CYS A 184 -5.64 -14.14 14.89
CA CYS A 184 -6.05 -15.35 15.60
C CYS A 184 -5.60 -15.18 17.05
N PRO A 185 -6.48 -14.80 18.01
CA PRO A 185 -6.09 -14.79 19.40
C PRO A 185 -5.64 -16.20 19.76
N LYS A 186 -4.38 -16.34 20.19
CA LYS A 186 -3.91 -17.58 20.79
C LYS A 186 -4.72 -17.76 22.07
N ASN A 187 -5.68 -18.69 22.03
CA ASN A 187 -6.34 -19.18 23.23
C ASN A 187 -5.27 -19.83 24.11
N SER A 188 -4.93 -19.18 25.21
CA SER A 188 -4.24 -19.75 26.37
C SER A 188 -5.22 -20.46 27.27
#